data_AF-A0A7C2A9P1-F1
#
_entry.id   AF-A0A7C2A9P1-F1
#
_cell.length_a   1.000
_cell.length_b   1.000
_cell.length_c   1.000
_cell.angle_alpha   90.00
_cell.angle_beta   90.00
_cell.angle_gamma   90.00
#
_symmetry.space_group_name_H-M   'P 1'
#
loop_
_entity.id
_entity.type
_entity.pdbx_description
1 polymer ?
#
loop_
_entity_poly.entity_id
_entity_poly.type
_entity_poly.pdbx_seq_one_letter_code
_entity_poly.pdbx_strand_id
1 'polypeptide(L)'
;MTDNRDVLQQLSSLCRSGQSGTFFITTTENRACHILLESGRITALSYGRLRGEEVIDEWANLNIERFSFKSIKMPLAGRSFLDEQEDALSLLGDDVKPSPELHGSQSKDAMVSKTRIYRGVVIQDETHDSAKDTFTSKRKKPSRMYRGQKLDD
;
A
#
# COMPACT_ATOMS: atom_id res chain seq x y z
N MET A 1 16.38 21.84 -11.38
CA MET A 1 16.23 20.38 -11.46
C MET A 1 16.76 19.84 -10.14
N THR A 2 15.93 19.15 -9.39
CA THR A 2 16.30 18.62 -8.07
C THR A 2 16.99 17.28 -8.28
N ASP A 3 18.07 17.00 -7.55
CA ASP A 3 18.70 15.69 -7.60
C ASP A 3 17.79 14.66 -6.90
N ASN A 4 17.64 13.47 -7.49
CA ASN A 4 16.86 12.38 -6.91
C ASN A 4 17.38 12.01 -5.50
N ARG A 5 18.68 12.21 -5.26
CA ARG A 5 19.30 12.01 -3.94
C ARG A 5 18.76 12.95 -2.88
N ASP A 6 18.48 14.21 -3.21
CA ASP A 6 17.93 15.18 -2.24
C ASP A 6 16.53 14.75 -1.78
N VAL A 7 15.75 14.21 -2.71
CA VAL A 7 14.40 13.68 -2.44
C VAL A 7 14.48 12.48 -1.51
N LEU A 8 15.39 11.53 -1.80
CA LEU A 8 15.61 10.36 -0.94
C LEU A 8 16.12 10.74 0.45
N GLN A 9 17.01 11.73 0.56
CA GLN A 9 17.47 12.24 1.86
C GLN A 9 16.31 12.79 2.67
N GLN A 10 15.45 13.60 2.06
CA GLN A 10 14.27 14.13 2.76
C GLN A 10 13.28 13.03 3.13
N LEU A 11 13.02 12.08 2.23
CA LEU A 11 12.12 10.97 2.49
C LEU A 11 12.64 10.09 3.64
N SER A 12 13.95 9.83 3.68
CA SER A 12 14.58 9.08 4.76
C SER A 12 14.50 9.81 6.11
N SER A 13 14.63 11.14 6.13
CA SER A 13 14.44 11.96 7.32
C SER A 13 12.99 11.90 7.85
N LEU A 14 12.00 11.93 6.94
CA LEU A 14 10.58 11.77 7.29
C LEU A 14 10.29 10.35 7.82
N CYS A 15 10.92 9.34 7.24
CA CYS A 15 10.80 7.95 7.70
C CYS A 15 11.39 7.79 9.11
N ARG A 16 12.62 8.28 9.34
CA ARG A 16 13.29 8.24 10.66
C ARG A 16 12.54 8.99 11.75
N SER A 17 11.86 10.07 11.41
CA SER A 17 11.03 10.85 12.34
C SER A 17 9.63 10.27 12.57
N GLY A 18 9.29 9.14 11.93
CA GLY A 18 8.00 8.46 12.14
C GLY A 18 6.81 9.23 11.58
N GLN A 19 7.04 10.16 10.64
CA GLN A 19 5.98 11.01 10.12
C GLN A 19 4.97 10.21 9.30
N SER A 20 3.72 10.68 9.32
CA SER A 20 2.63 10.13 8.51
C SER A 20 2.04 11.23 7.63
N GLY A 21 1.82 10.95 6.35
CA GLY A 21 1.31 11.92 5.41
C GLY A 21 1.55 11.52 3.97
N THR A 22 1.39 12.48 3.06
CA THR A 22 1.63 12.28 1.63
C THR A 22 2.77 13.16 1.19
N PHE A 23 3.72 12.56 0.50
CA PHE A 23 4.81 13.23 -0.18
C PHE A 23 4.44 13.38 -1.65
N PHE A 24 4.44 14.62 -2.12
CA PHE A 24 4.06 15.00 -3.48
C PHE A 24 5.33 15.36 -4.24
N ILE A 25 5.48 14.78 -5.43
CA ILE A 25 6.58 15.04 -6.34
C ILE A 25 5.98 15.48 -7.67
N THR A 26 6.45 16.61 -8.18
CA THR A 26 6.16 17.09 -9.53
C THR A 26 7.37 16.81 -10.39
N THR A 27 7.16 16.08 -11.47
CA THR A 27 8.19 15.79 -12.47
C THR A 27 8.12 16.76 -13.64
N THR A 28 9.22 16.87 -14.40
CA THR A 28 9.30 17.72 -15.59
C THR A 28 8.33 17.30 -16.71
N GLU A 29 7.84 16.06 -16.67
CA GLU A 29 6.82 15.55 -17.62
C GLU A 29 5.39 15.99 -17.28
N ASN A 30 5.21 16.93 -16.35
CA ASN A 30 3.90 17.34 -15.84
C ASN A 30 3.09 16.16 -15.26
N ARG A 31 3.80 15.15 -14.74
CA ARG A 31 3.21 14.02 -14.01
C ARG A 31 3.48 14.17 -12.54
N ALA A 32 2.46 13.93 -11.72
CA ALA A 32 2.59 13.89 -10.28
C ALA A 32 2.93 12.48 -9.82
N CYS A 33 3.89 12.38 -8.90
CA CYS A 33 4.14 11.20 -8.08
C CYS A 33 3.66 11.48 -6.65
N HIS A 34 2.94 10.52 -6.08
CA HIS A 34 2.48 10.56 -4.70
C HIS A 34 3.01 9.34 -3.95
N ILE A 35 3.59 9.61 -2.79
CA ILE A 35 4.11 8.59 -1.87
C ILE A 35 3.35 8.75 -0.56
N LEU A 36 2.69 7.69 -0.12
CA LEU A 36 2.01 7.67 1.16
C LEU A 36 2.97 7.13 2.22
N LEU A 37 3.15 7.91 3.29
CA LEU A 37 3.90 7.53 4.46
C LEU A 37 2.96 7.30 5.64
N GLU A 38 3.15 6.20 6.35
CA GLU A 38 2.47 5.89 7.61
C GLU A 38 3.47 5.43 8.65
N SER A 39 3.50 6.11 9.80
CA SER A 39 4.38 5.82 10.92
C SER A 39 5.86 5.67 10.52
N GLY A 40 6.31 6.48 9.57
CA GLY A 40 7.68 6.43 9.05
C GLY A 40 7.95 5.30 8.04
N ARG A 41 6.93 4.60 7.56
CA ARG A 41 7.03 3.60 6.49
C ARG A 41 6.32 4.08 5.23
N ILE A 42 6.86 3.73 4.08
CA ILE A 42 6.19 3.97 2.79
C ILE A 42 5.18 2.85 2.58
N THR A 43 3.90 3.20 2.47
CA THR A 43 2.82 2.21 2.31
C THR A 43 2.28 2.15 0.89
N ALA A 44 2.38 3.24 0.14
CA ALA A 44 1.90 3.27 -1.23
C ALA A 44 2.66 4.26 -2.12
N LEU A 45 2.81 3.90 -3.39
CA LEU A 45 3.45 4.69 -4.44
C LEU A 45 2.55 4.81 -5.67
N SER A 46 2.56 5.98 -6.29
CA SER A 46 1.90 6.19 -7.57
C SER A 46 2.62 7.25 -8.37
N TYR A 47 2.81 7.01 -9.66
CA TYR A 47 3.36 7.99 -10.59
C TYR A 47 2.63 7.90 -11.92
N GLY A 48 1.87 8.94 -12.30
CA GLY A 48 1.14 8.94 -13.57
C GLY A 48 0.21 7.73 -13.73
N ARG A 49 0.61 6.74 -14.55
CA ARG A 49 -0.08 5.44 -14.72
C ARG A 49 0.53 4.29 -13.90
N LEU A 50 1.78 4.41 -13.48
CA LEU A 50 2.53 3.41 -12.74
C LEU A 50 2.13 3.36 -11.27
N ARG A 51 2.10 2.17 -10.68
CA ARG A 51 1.59 1.95 -9.33
C ARG A 51 2.51 0.99 -8.56
N GLY A 52 2.71 1.28 -7.27
CA GLY A 52 3.47 0.39 -6.38
C GLY A 52 4.91 0.19 -6.87
N GLU A 53 5.31 -1.08 -6.96
CA GLU A 53 6.65 -1.52 -7.39
C GLU A 53 7.07 -0.99 -8.77
N GLU A 54 6.12 -0.82 -9.70
CA GLU A 54 6.42 -0.25 -11.05
C GLU A 54 7.03 1.16 -10.96
N VAL A 55 6.73 1.89 -9.88
CA VAL A 55 7.29 3.23 -9.64
C VAL A 55 8.71 3.15 -9.12
N ILE A 56 9.05 2.08 -8.41
CA ILE A 56 10.40 1.82 -7.88
C ILE A 56 11.35 1.53 -9.04
N ASP A 57 10.93 0.69 -9.98
CA ASP A 57 11.73 0.36 -11.18
C ASP A 57 12.05 1.61 -12.03
N GLU A 58 11.08 2.50 -12.17
CA GLU A 58 11.24 3.76 -12.93
C GLU A 58 11.82 4.90 -12.10
N TRP A 59 12.11 4.70 -10.81
CA TRP A 59 12.54 5.77 -9.90
C TRP A 59 13.83 6.45 -10.37
N ALA A 60 14.81 5.67 -10.83
CA ALA A 60 16.08 6.18 -11.31
C ALA A 60 15.93 7.10 -12.53
N ASN A 61 14.88 6.91 -13.33
CA ASN A 61 14.61 7.69 -14.54
C ASN A 61 13.72 8.91 -14.28
N LEU A 62 13.19 9.08 -13.06
CA LEU A 62 12.33 10.21 -12.74
C LEU A 62 13.12 11.52 -12.75
N ASN A 63 12.68 12.45 -13.58
CA ASN A 63 13.18 13.81 -13.60
C ASN A 63 12.36 14.70 -12.65
N ILE A 64 12.89 14.95 -11.45
CA ILE A 64 12.18 15.67 -10.40
C ILE A 64 12.39 17.19 -10.54
N GLU A 65 11.28 17.93 -10.56
CA GLU A 65 11.28 19.39 -10.61
C GLU A 65 11.09 20.02 -9.23
N ARG A 66 10.12 19.52 -8.47
CA ARG A 66 9.78 19.98 -7.12
C ARG A 66 9.18 18.84 -6.32
N PHE A 67 9.36 18.88 -5.01
CA PHE A 67 8.64 18.01 -4.09
C PHE A 67 8.10 18.80 -2.89
N SER A 68 7.12 18.24 -2.18
CA SER A 68 6.60 18.78 -0.92
C SER A 68 5.97 17.68 -0.08
N PHE A 69 6.12 17.77 1.23
CA PHE A 69 5.44 16.86 2.17
C PHE A 69 4.26 17.57 2.82
N LYS A 70 3.14 16.85 2.99
CA LYS A 70 2.04 17.29 3.84
C LYS A 70 1.63 16.15 4.76
N SER A 71 1.37 16.46 6.03
CA SER A 71 0.87 15.50 7.03
C SER A 71 -0.60 15.07 6.82
N ILE A 72 -1.10 15.17 5.58
CA ILE A 72 -2.43 14.75 5.19
C ILE A 72 -2.29 13.43 4.43
N LYS A 73 -3.08 12.43 4.81
CA LYS A 73 -3.14 11.13 4.11
C LYS A 73 -4.09 11.23 2.93
N MET A 74 -3.54 11.19 1.72
CA MET A 74 -4.32 11.11 0.49
C MET A 74 -4.49 9.63 0.13
N PRO A 75 -5.72 9.09 0.07
CA PRO A 75 -5.92 7.71 -0.31
C PRO A 75 -5.51 7.51 -1.78
N LEU A 76 -4.62 6.55 -2.02
CA LEU A 76 -4.23 6.11 -3.36
C LEU A 76 -5.07 4.91 -3.80
N ALA A 77 -5.04 4.59 -5.10
CA ALA A 77 -5.73 3.44 -5.63
C ALA A 77 -5.17 2.14 -5.02
N GLY A 78 -6.01 1.10 -4.86
CA GLY A 78 -5.60 -0.15 -4.19
C GLY A 78 -4.35 -0.84 -4.77
N ARG A 79 -4.03 -0.63 -6.05
CA ARG A 79 -2.82 -1.17 -6.70
C ARG A 79 -1.54 -0.40 -6.38
N SER A 80 -1.65 0.76 -5.72
CA SER A 80 -0.51 1.56 -5.31
C SER A 80 0.16 1.07 -4.04
N PHE A 81 -0.52 0.21 -3.28
CA PHE A 81 0.00 -0.28 -2.01
C PHE A 81 1.11 -1.28 -2.24
N LEU A 82 2.16 -1.14 -1.44
CA LEU A 82 3.29 -2.05 -1.40
C LEU A 82 3.03 -3.13 -0.34
N ASP A 83 3.72 -4.26 -0.46
CA ASP A 83 3.63 -5.31 0.57
C ASP A 83 4.28 -4.83 1.88
N GLU A 84 3.69 -5.19 3.02
CA GLU A 84 4.13 -4.73 4.34
C GLU A 84 5.53 -5.25 4.73
N GLN A 85 6.02 -6.27 4.01
CA GLN A 85 7.33 -6.89 4.24
C GLN A 85 8.47 -6.22 3.48
N GLU A 86 8.20 -5.41 2.46
CA GLU A 86 9.23 -4.78 1.65
C GLU A 86 9.58 -3.39 2.18
N ASP A 87 10.87 -3.16 2.45
CA ASP A 87 11.36 -1.83 2.80
C ASP A 87 11.54 -1.00 1.53
N ALA A 88 10.45 -0.40 1.07
CA ALA A 88 10.41 0.39 -0.15
C ALA A 88 11.44 1.53 -0.17
N LEU A 89 11.84 2.07 0.99
CA LEU A 89 12.86 3.10 1.06
C LEU A 89 14.23 2.55 0.64
N SER A 90 14.54 1.30 1.03
CA SER A 90 15.77 0.62 0.63
C SER A 90 15.77 0.39 -0.88
N LEU A 91 14.65 -0.07 -1.45
CA LEU A 91 14.51 -0.32 -2.90
C LEU A 91 14.62 0.98 -3.74
N LEU A 92 14.11 2.10 -3.23
CA LEU A 92 14.20 3.40 -3.90
C LEU A 92 15.62 3.99 -3.87
N GLY A 93 16.47 3.50 -2.98
CA GLY A 93 17.72 4.15 -2.60
C GLY A 93 18.89 3.20 -2.47
N ASP A 94 18.96 2.12 -3.26
CA ASP A 94 20.03 1.08 -3.20
C ASP A 94 21.47 1.62 -3.25
N ASP A 95 21.69 2.90 -3.59
CA ASP A 95 22.99 3.59 -3.49
C ASP A 95 23.29 4.21 -2.10
N VAL A 96 22.31 4.31 -1.21
CA VAL A 96 22.45 4.80 0.16
C VAL A 96 22.54 3.59 1.09
N LYS A 97 23.73 2.98 1.14
CA LYS A 97 24.04 1.94 2.13
C LYS A 97 23.56 2.39 3.52
N PRO A 98 22.61 1.70 4.15
CA PRO A 98 22.37 1.88 5.56
C PRO A 98 23.63 1.42 6.28
N SER A 99 24.27 2.32 7.03
CA SER A 99 25.32 1.91 7.96
C SER A 99 24.70 0.90 8.93
N PRO A 100 25.28 -0.31 9.08
CA PRO A 100 24.65 -1.38 9.81
C PRO A 100 24.82 -1.12 11.30
N GLU A 101 23.83 -0.50 11.92
CA GLU A 101 23.69 -0.52 13.38
C GLU A 101 22.45 -1.33 13.76
N LEU A 102 22.73 -2.57 14.17
CA LEU A 102 22.06 -3.34 15.20
C LEU A 102 20.52 -3.44 15.13
N HIS A 103 20.03 -4.49 14.48
CA HIS A 103 18.78 -5.12 14.91
C HIS A 103 19.09 -6.54 15.38
N GLY A 104 19.23 -6.64 16.70
CA GLY A 104 19.27 -7.90 17.41
C GLY A 104 17.92 -8.62 17.36
N SER A 105 18.03 -9.95 17.37
CA SER A 105 17.15 -10.91 18.04
C SER A 105 15.63 -10.87 17.76
N GLN A 106 15.21 -11.85 16.96
CA GLN A 106 14.09 -12.77 17.16
C GLN A 106 13.16 -12.57 18.38
N SER A 107 11.84 -12.54 18.14
CA SER A 107 10.78 -13.32 18.84
C SER A 107 9.41 -12.94 18.23
N LYS A 108 8.75 -13.86 17.51
CA LYS A 108 7.63 -14.74 17.92
C LYS A 108 6.37 -14.02 18.45
N ASP A 109 5.26 -14.32 17.76
CA ASP A 109 3.85 -14.31 18.18
C ASP A 109 3.22 -12.98 18.64
N ALA A 110 2.54 -12.31 17.70
CA ALA A 110 1.36 -11.50 18.02
C ALA A 110 0.33 -11.63 16.88
N MET A 111 -0.65 -12.50 17.10
CA MET A 111 -1.83 -12.71 16.28
C MET A 111 -2.64 -11.41 16.16
N VAL A 112 -2.59 -10.74 15.01
CA VAL A 112 -3.39 -9.55 14.73
C VAL A 112 -4.68 -9.99 14.02
N SER A 113 -5.78 -10.08 14.76
CA SER A 113 -7.12 -10.29 14.18
C SER A 113 -7.53 -9.06 13.37
N LYS A 114 -7.53 -9.20 12.03
CA LYS A 114 -7.83 -8.11 11.09
C LYS A 114 -9.35 -7.98 10.90
N THR A 115 -9.98 -7.10 11.68
CA THR A 115 -11.40 -6.78 11.51
C THR A 115 -11.62 -5.95 10.23
N ARG A 116 -12.30 -6.51 9.23
CA ARG A 116 -12.74 -5.78 8.03
C ARG A 116 -14.25 -5.52 8.10
N ILE A 117 -14.64 -4.27 7.80
CA ILE A 117 -16.05 -3.86 7.71
C ILE A 117 -16.44 -3.83 6.22
N TYR A 118 -17.37 -4.70 5.82
CA TYR A 118 -17.92 -4.71 4.47
C TYR A 118 -19.43 -4.46 4.53
N ARG A 119 -19.91 -3.39 3.88
CA ARG A 119 -21.35 -3.03 3.81
C ARG A 119 -22.06 -2.92 5.17
N GLY A 120 -21.35 -2.45 6.20
CA GLY A 120 -21.91 -2.28 7.55
C GLY A 120 -22.01 -3.57 8.37
N VAL A 121 -21.42 -4.67 7.88
CA VAL A 121 -21.31 -5.93 8.62
C VAL A 121 -19.85 -6.16 8.99
N VAL A 122 -19.59 -6.46 10.26
CA VAL A 122 -18.28 -6.81 10.78
C VAL A 122 -18.04 -8.29 10.50
N ILE A 123 -17.03 -8.61 9.70
CA ILE A 123 -16.62 -10.00 9.42
C ILE A 123 -15.32 -10.26 10.19
N GLN A 124 -15.30 -11.35 10.95
CA GLN A 124 -14.11 -11.89 11.60
C GLN A 124 -13.64 -13.08 10.76
N ASP A 125 -12.46 -12.96 10.16
CA ASP A 125 -11.83 -14.08 9.43
C ASP A 125 -10.96 -14.88 10.42
N GLU A 126 -11.42 -16.08 10.79
CA GLU A 126 -10.59 -17.08 11.46
C GLU A 126 -10.04 -18.02 10.39
N THR A 127 -8.74 -17.93 10.12
CA THR A 127 -8.03 -18.89 9.27
C THR A 127 -7.79 -20.18 10.04
N HIS A 128 -8.58 -21.21 9.75
CA HIS A 128 -8.23 -22.60 10.05
C HIS A 128 -8.01 -23.34 8.73
N ASP A 129 -6.76 -23.75 8.52
CA ASP A 129 -6.32 -24.61 7.44
C ASP A 129 -6.64 -26.07 7.82
N SER A 130 -7.51 -26.76 7.07
CA SER A 130 -7.57 -28.23 7.00
C SER A 130 -8.61 -28.73 5.98
N ALA A 131 -8.09 -29.52 5.05
CA ALA A 131 -8.62 -30.78 4.52
C ALA A 131 -10.12 -30.90 4.13
N LYS A 132 -10.31 -31.14 2.83
CA LYS A 132 -11.35 -31.96 2.18
C LYS A 132 -12.39 -32.61 3.11
N ASP A 133 -13.63 -32.16 3.00
CA ASP A 133 -14.76 -33.11 3.01
C ASP A 133 -15.94 -32.64 2.15
N THR A 134 -16.59 -33.61 1.55
CA THR A 134 -17.56 -33.48 0.46
C THR A 134 -18.97 -33.55 1.03
N PHE A 135 -19.71 -32.43 1.15
CA PHE A 135 -21.18 -32.50 1.24
C PHE A 135 -21.85 -31.31 0.56
N THR A 136 -22.51 -31.60 -0.56
CA THR A 136 -23.32 -30.67 -1.33
C THR A 136 -24.64 -30.37 -0.61
N SER A 137 -24.81 -29.16 -0.08
CA SER A 137 -26.15 -28.62 0.18
C SER A 137 -26.54 -27.66 -0.94
N LYS A 138 -27.43 -28.11 -1.83
CA LYS A 138 -28.00 -27.28 -2.90
C LYS A 138 -28.88 -26.21 -2.25
N ARG A 139 -28.32 -25.03 -1.95
CA ARG A 139 -29.12 -23.85 -1.59
C ARG A 139 -29.92 -23.42 -2.82
N LYS A 140 -31.24 -23.53 -2.76
CA LYS A 140 -32.13 -23.06 -3.84
C LYS A 140 -31.99 -21.54 -3.96
N LYS A 141 -31.76 -21.04 -5.18
CA LYS A 141 -31.70 -19.60 -5.46
C LYS A 141 -33.08 -18.98 -5.18
N PRO A 142 -33.15 -17.77 -4.60
CA PRO A 142 -34.43 -17.09 -4.41
C PRO A 142 -35.05 -16.74 -5.77
N SER A 143 -36.39 -16.79 -5.85
CA SER A 143 -37.16 -16.43 -7.05
C SER A 143 -36.87 -14.98 -7.48
N ARG A 144 -36.67 -14.80 -8.78
CA ARG A 144 -36.32 -13.51 -9.38
C ARG A 144 -37.59 -12.66 -9.46
N MET A 145 -37.50 -11.40 -9.04
CA MET A 145 -38.63 -10.45 -9.11
C MET A 145 -38.34 -9.34 -10.13
N TYR A 146 -39.36 -8.93 -10.88
CA TYR A 146 -39.30 -7.73 -11.72
C TYR A 146 -40.51 -6.86 -11.44
N ARG A 147 -40.25 -5.60 -11.07
CA ARG A 147 -41.29 -4.58 -10.80
C ARG A 147 -42.41 -5.06 -9.86
N GLY A 148 -42.04 -5.76 -8.79
CA GLY A 148 -42.98 -6.22 -7.76
C GLY A 148 -43.75 -7.50 -8.08
N GLN A 149 -43.54 -8.11 -9.25
CA GLN A 149 -44.08 -9.44 -9.57
C GLN A 149 -42.96 -10.49 -9.57
N LYS A 150 -43.28 -11.68 -9.05
CA LYS A 150 -42.39 -12.85 -9.17
C LYS A 150 -42.39 -13.31 -10.61
N LEU A 151 -41.19 -13.46 -11.17
CA LEU A 151 -40.96 -14.15 -12.43
C LEU A 151 -40.68 -15.61 -12.08
N ASP A 152 -41.47 -16.51 -12.66
CA ASP A 152 -41.12 -17.93 -12.71
C ASP A 152 -40.20 -18.12 -13.93
N ASP A 153 -39.06 -18.77 -13.71
CA ASP A 153 -38.06 -19.12 -14.74
C ASP A 153 -38.31 -20.57 -15.20
#